data_AF-A0A1A8F480-F1
#
_entry.id   AF-A0A1A8F480-F1
#
_cell.length_a   1.000
_cell.length_b   1.000
_cell.length_c   1.000
_cell.angle_alpha   90.00
_cell.angle_beta   90.00
_cell.angle_gamma   90.00
#
_symmetry.space_group_name_H-M   'P 1'
#
loop_
_entity.id
_entity.type
_entity.pdbx_description
1 polymer ?
#
loop_
_entity_poly.entity_id
_entity_poly.type
_entity_poly.pdbx_seq_one_letter_code
_entity_poly.pdbx_strand_id
1 'polypeptide(L)'
;RNSRNVIDTNGVIEKYGYLNMITGDSGQILAYLKDIKPGMIVLVASYDDATKKMTDEIRETFVEMGSTLIGSLNHRDNWVFAGRTGTKIKSFYEKLLVSDEKTNVFDGWPGMVEVGGCFPRTVDDT
;
A
#
# COMPACT_ATOMS: atom_id res chain seq x y z
N ARG A 1 7.21 2.16 8.79
CA ARG A 1 6.16 3.18 8.51
C ARG A 1 5.72 3.03 7.06
N ASN A 2 4.49 3.35 6.71
CA ASN A 2 4.05 3.40 5.31
C ASN A 2 3.60 4.82 4.99
N SER A 3 4.25 5.47 4.01
CA SER A 3 3.70 6.71 3.43
C SER A 3 2.44 6.37 2.63
N ARG A 4 1.47 7.28 2.64
CA ARG A 4 0.15 7.03 2.04
C ARG A 4 -0.47 8.29 1.46
N ASN A 5 -0.99 8.19 0.25
CA ASN A 5 -1.86 9.18 -0.38
C ASN A 5 -3.18 8.52 -0.80
N VAL A 6 -4.30 9.22 -0.62
CA VAL A 6 -5.62 8.82 -1.16
C VAL A 6 -6.08 9.93 -2.08
N ILE A 7 -6.45 9.53 -3.29
CA ILE A 7 -6.83 10.40 -4.39
C ILE A 7 -8.26 10.04 -4.78
N ASP A 8 -9.11 11.04 -4.95
CA ASP A 8 -10.50 10.85 -5.37
C ASP A 8 -10.63 10.44 -6.86
N THR A 9 -11.86 10.28 -7.34
CA THR A 9 -12.15 9.90 -8.73
C THR A 9 -11.87 11.02 -9.75
N ASN A 10 -11.66 12.25 -9.30
CA ASN A 10 -11.31 13.41 -10.14
C ASN A 10 -9.80 13.70 -10.17
N GLY A 11 -9.00 12.98 -9.38
CA GLY A 11 -7.56 13.17 -9.29
C GLY A 11 -7.13 14.16 -8.20
N VAL A 12 -8.02 14.55 -7.29
CA VAL A 12 -7.73 15.44 -6.15
C VAL A 12 -7.22 14.62 -4.96
N ILE A 13 -6.16 15.11 -4.30
CA ILE A 13 -5.64 14.47 -3.09
C ILE A 13 -6.57 14.81 -1.92
N GLU A 14 -7.25 13.79 -1.38
CA GLU A 14 -8.17 13.93 -0.24
C GLU A 14 -7.46 13.81 1.10
N LYS A 15 -6.49 12.90 1.19
CA LYS A 15 -5.78 12.60 2.43
C LYS A 15 -4.32 12.24 2.09
N TYR A 16 -3.36 12.72 2.86
CA TYR A 16 -1.94 12.34 2.77
C TYR A 16 -1.34 12.18 4.17
N GLY A 17 -0.25 11.43 4.29
CA GLY A 17 0.42 11.21 5.58
C GLY A 17 1.12 9.86 5.64
N TYR A 18 1.15 9.25 6.82
CA TYR A 18 1.74 7.93 7.00
C TYR A 18 1.00 7.10 8.05
N LEU A 19 1.07 5.78 7.88
CA LEU A 19 0.65 4.79 8.86
C LEU A 19 1.90 4.30 9.61
N ASN A 20 1.94 4.46 10.92
CA ASN A 20 3.08 4.02 11.72
C ASN A 20 3.01 2.51 11.97
N MET A 21 3.54 1.73 11.03
CA MET A 21 3.55 0.27 11.11
C MET A 21 4.50 -0.33 12.16
N ILE A 22 5.18 0.49 12.97
CA ILE A 22 6.12 0.02 14.01
C ILE A 22 5.51 0.21 15.40
N THR A 23 5.12 1.44 15.73
CA THR A 23 4.61 1.80 17.07
C THR A 23 3.16 2.26 17.07
N GLY A 24 2.50 2.32 15.91
CA GLY A 24 1.11 2.72 15.82
C GLY A 24 0.13 1.66 16.33
N ASP A 25 -1.14 2.05 16.42
CA ASP A 25 -2.25 1.16 16.76
C ASP A 25 -2.83 0.50 15.51
N SER A 26 -2.88 -0.84 15.47
CA SER A 26 -3.38 -1.58 14.31
C SER A 26 -4.88 -1.40 14.09
N GLY A 27 -5.67 -1.19 15.15
CA GLY A 27 -7.10 -0.94 15.04
C GLY A 27 -7.41 0.39 14.36
N GLN A 28 -6.68 1.45 14.73
CA GLN A 28 -6.79 2.76 14.07
C GLN A 28 -6.34 2.71 12.61
N ILE A 29 -5.26 1.97 12.32
CA ILE A 29 -4.78 1.77 10.94
C ILE A 29 -5.84 1.06 10.11
N LEU A 30 -6.43 -0.02 10.63
CA LEU A 30 -7.48 -0.77 9.95
C LEU A 30 -8.73 0.08 9.73
N ALA A 31 -9.22 0.76 10.77
CA ALA A 31 -10.38 1.64 10.69
C ALA A 31 -10.17 2.73 9.63
N TYR A 32 -8.97 3.29 9.58
CA TYR A 32 -8.59 4.28 8.57
C TYR A 32 -8.67 3.70 7.15
N LEU A 33 -8.14 2.50 6.91
CA LEU A 33 -8.16 1.87 5.59
C LEU A 33 -9.59 1.52 5.15
N LYS A 34 -10.43 1.06 6.08
CA LYS A 34 -11.85 0.73 5.84
C LYS A 34 -12.73 1.98 5.60
N ASP A 35 -12.33 3.16 6.07
CA ASP A 35 -13.02 4.44 5.82
C ASP A 35 -12.80 4.99 4.41
N ILE A 36 -11.86 4.43 3.63
CA ILE A 36 -11.60 4.88 2.26
C ILE A 36 -12.77 4.46 1.36
N LYS A 37 -13.43 5.46 0.74
CA LYS A 37 -14.63 5.24 -0.07
C LYS A 37 -14.30 4.50 -1.37
N PRO A 38 -15.16 3.58 -1.83
CA PRO A 38 -15.02 2.90 -3.13
C PRO A 38 -14.72 3.86 -4.28
N GLY A 39 -13.88 3.43 -5.22
CA GLY A 39 -13.47 4.22 -6.38
C GLY A 39 -12.25 5.12 -6.14
N MET A 40 -11.91 5.42 -4.87
CA MET A 40 -10.69 6.16 -4.54
C MET A 40 -9.42 5.36 -4.82
N ILE A 41 -8.39 6.06 -5.30
CA ILE A 41 -7.06 5.52 -5.53
C ILE A 41 -6.26 5.62 -4.24
N VAL A 42 -5.56 4.54 -3.89
CA VAL A 42 -4.69 4.48 -2.70
C VAL A 42 -3.26 4.24 -3.16
N LEU A 43 -2.35 5.14 -2.81
CA LEU A 43 -0.91 5.01 -3.02
C LEU A 43 -0.24 4.72 -1.69
N VAL A 44 0.62 3.70 -1.64
CA VAL A 44 1.35 3.28 -0.44
C VAL A 44 2.80 2.99 -0.79
N ALA A 45 3.72 3.46 0.04
CA ALA A 45 5.13 3.08 -0.03
C ALA A 45 5.66 2.81 1.38
N SER A 46 6.32 1.67 1.57
CA SER A 46 6.97 1.32 2.84
C SER A 46 8.20 2.18 3.12
N TYR A 47 8.52 2.30 4.40
CA TYR A 47 9.69 2.99 4.92
C TYR A 47 10.16 2.30 6.21
N ASP A 48 11.42 1.87 6.24
CA ASP A 48 12.03 1.06 7.31
C ASP A 48 11.40 -0.34 7.47
N ASP A 49 10.24 -0.44 8.12
CA ASP A 49 9.49 -1.70 8.26
C ASP A 49 7.98 -1.45 8.24
N ALA A 50 7.27 -2.31 7.51
CA ALA A 50 5.83 -2.25 7.31
C ALA A 50 5.06 -3.37 8.03
N THR A 51 5.74 -4.31 8.71
CA THR A 51 5.15 -5.61 9.09
C THR A 51 4.67 -5.69 10.53
N LYS A 52 5.31 -4.99 11.48
CA LYS A 52 5.02 -5.15 12.92
C LYS A 52 3.56 -4.89 13.32
N LYS A 53 2.85 -4.03 12.58
CA LYS A 53 1.41 -3.74 12.78
C LYS A 53 0.52 -4.24 11.64
N MET A 54 1.07 -5.02 10.71
CA MET A 54 0.36 -5.54 9.53
C MET A 54 -0.39 -6.83 9.88
N THR A 55 -1.58 -6.68 10.47
CA THR A 55 -2.46 -7.81 10.78
C THR A 55 -3.06 -8.42 9.51
N ASP A 56 -3.60 -9.64 9.63
CA ASP A 56 -4.26 -10.33 8.51
C ASP A 56 -5.42 -9.50 7.95
N GLU A 57 -6.24 -8.88 8.79
CA GLU A 57 -7.33 -8.00 8.34
C GLU A 57 -6.82 -6.77 7.55
N ILE A 58 -5.66 -6.22 7.92
CA ILE A 58 -5.05 -5.12 7.16
C ILE A 58 -4.55 -5.64 5.79
N ARG A 59 -3.97 -6.85 5.74
CA ARG A 59 -3.55 -7.48 4.47
C ARG A 59 -4.76 -7.74 3.59
N GLU A 60 -5.84 -8.29 4.13
CA GLU A 60 -7.11 -8.51 3.42
C GLU A 60 -7.67 -7.20 2.85
N THR A 61 -7.62 -6.11 3.63
CA THR A 61 -8.03 -4.79 3.16
C THR A 61 -7.22 -4.34 1.93
N PHE A 62 -5.90 -4.60 1.89
CA PHE A 62 -5.09 -4.32 0.70
C PHE A 62 -5.38 -5.27 -0.47
N VAL A 63 -5.71 -6.53 -0.22
CA VAL A 63 -6.17 -7.48 -1.25
C VAL A 63 -7.46 -6.97 -1.89
N GLU A 64 -8.41 -6.49 -1.10
CA GLU A 64 -9.66 -5.86 -1.59
C GLU A 64 -9.42 -4.60 -2.42
N MET A 65 -8.29 -3.92 -2.21
CA MET A 65 -7.84 -2.77 -3.02
C MET A 65 -7.05 -3.19 -4.27
N GLY A 66 -6.81 -4.50 -4.46
CA GLY A 66 -6.16 -5.07 -5.62
C GLY A 66 -4.72 -5.54 -5.42
N SER A 67 -4.20 -5.56 -4.19
CA SER A 67 -2.86 -6.10 -3.92
C SER A 67 -2.81 -7.61 -4.16
N THR A 68 -1.71 -8.06 -4.74
CA THR A 68 -1.36 -9.46 -4.96
C THR A 68 -0.13 -9.89 -4.17
N LEU A 69 0.71 -8.94 -3.76
CA LEU A 69 1.98 -9.20 -3.07
C LEU A 69 1.93 -8.90 -1.57
N ILE A 70 0.87 -8.24 -1.06
CA ILE A 70 0.77 -7.91 0.37
C ILE A 70 0.82 -9.14 1.26
N GLY A 71 0.33 -10.31 0.81
CA GLY A 71 0.42 -11.56 1.57
C GLY A 71 1.85 -12.05 1.77
N SER A 72 2.78 -11.65 0.89
CA SER A 72 4.19 -12.07 0.92
C SER A 72 5.11 -11.06 1.61
N LEU A 73 4.59 -9.92 2.06
CA LEU A 73 5.39 -8.86 2.68
C LEU A 73 5.97 -9.32 4.03
N ASN A 74 7.29 -9.35 4.12
CA ASN A 74 8.08 -9.74 5.30
C ASN A 74 8.90 -8.57 5.87
N HIS A 75 9.59 -8.85 6.98
CA HIS A 75 10.37 -7.87 7.73
C HIS A 75 11.36 -7.14 6.83
N ARG A 76 11.31 -5.79 6.84
CA ARG A 76 12.17 -4.88 6.05
C ARG A 76 12.12 -5.04 4.53
N ASP A 77 11.19 -5.81 4.00
CA ASP A 77 10.91 -5.78 2.57
C ASP A 77 10.49 -4.36 2.17
N ASN A 78 10.95 -3.92 1.00
CA ASN A 78 10.49 -2.69 0.39
C ASN A 78 9.29 -2.98 -0.51
N TRP A 79 8.19 -2.26 -0.30
CA TRP A 79 6.94 -2.48 -1.02
C TRP A 79 6.30 -1.16 -1.40
N VAL A 80 5.91 -1.07 -2.67
CA VAL A 80 5.12 0.02 -3.23
C VAL A 80 3.87 -0.56 -3.87
N PHE A 81 2.76 0.13 -3.66
CA PHE A 81 1.46 -0.29 -4.15
C PHE A 81 0.62 0.93 -4.51
N ALA A 82 -0.04 0.87 -5.65
CA ALA A 82 -1.10 1.77 -6.03
C ALA A 82 -2.31 0.95 -6.43
N GLY A 83 -3.45 1.13 -5.77
CA GLY A 83 -4.68 0.37 -6.02
C GLY A 83 -5.91 1.24 -6.05
N ARG A 84 -7.07 0.62 -6.23
CA ARG A 84 -8.37 1.29 -6.18
C ARG A 84 -9.31 0.51 -5.27
N THR A 85 -9.89 1.22 -4.31
CA THR A 85 -10.83 0.63 -3.36
C THR A 85 -12.14 0.21 -4.04
N GLY A 86 -12.75 -0.88 -3.57
CA GLY A 86 -14.05 -1.35 -4.07
C GLY A 86 -14.02 -1.98 -5.47
N THR A 87 -12.84 -2.11 -6.10
CA THR A 87 -12.67 -2.82 -7.36
C THR A 87 -12.01 -4.17 -7.10
N LYS A 88 -12.63 -5.29 -7.53
CA LYS A 88 -12.01 -6.63 -7.46
C LYS A 88 -10.94 -6.85 -8.54
N ILE A 89 -10.33 -5.77 -9.02
CA ILE A 89 -9.33 -5.78 -10.08
C ILE A 89 -7.95 -5.79 -9.43
N LYS A 90 -7.12 -6.75 -9.84
CA LYS A 90 -5.72 -6.80 -9.41
C LYS A 90 -4.98 -5.56 -9.91
N SER A 91 -4.18 -4.95 -9.06
CA SER A 91 -3.36 -3.81 -9.46
C SER A 91 -2.18 -4.26 -10.31
N PHE A 92 -1.89 -3.50 -11.38
CA PHE A 92 -0.65 -3.60 -12.14
C PHE A 92 0.49 -2.75 -11.56
N TYR A 93 0.19 -1.94 -10.53
CA TYR A 93 1.09 -0.97 -9.94
C TYR A 93 1.52 -1.42 -8.54
N GLU A 94 2.19 -2.56 -8.50
CA GLU A 94 2.66 -3.15 -7.25
C GLU A 94 4.04 -3.77 -7.46
N LYS A 95 4.94 -3.56 -6.50
CA LYS A 95 6.26 -4.18 -6.51
C LYS A 95 6.74 -4.43 -5.09
N LEU A 96 7.34 -5.61 -4.89
CA LEU A 96 7.96 -6.06 -3.65
C LEU A 96 9.43 -6.36 -3.93
N LEU A 97 10.31 -5.81 -3.10
CA LEU A 97 11.73 -6.15 -3.09
C LEU A 97 12.07 -6.74 -1.72
N VAL A 98 12.43 -8.03 -1.74
CA VAL A 98 12.68 -8.83 -0.54
C VAL A 98 13.97 -8.40 0.13
N SER A 99 13.96 -8.28 1.45
CA SER A 99 15.17 -8.12 2.25
C SER A 99 15.87 -9.47 2.42
N ASP A 100 17.13 -9.54 1.98
CA ASP A 100 17.98 -10.72 2.12
C ASP A 100 19.40 -10.24 2.40
N GLU A 101 20.01 -10.70 3.49
CA GLU A 101 21.36 -10.31 3.93
C GLU A 101 22.42 -10.44 2.84
N LYS A 102 22.27 -11.37 1.89
CA LYS A 102 23.21 -11.60 0.79
C LYS A 102 23.05 -10.63 -0.38
N THR A 103 21.87 -10.03 -0.54
CA THR A 103 21.54 -9.18 -1.70
C THR A 103 21.17 -7.75 -1.35
N ASN A 104 21.00 -7.47 -0.04
CA ASN A 104 20.76 -6.15 0.48
C ASN A 104 21.89 -5.20 0.05
N VAL A 105 21.49 -4.04 -0.50
CA VAL A 105 22.44 -2.99 -0.95
C VAL A 105 22.77 -2.00 0.16
N PHE A 106 21.99 -2.00 1.24
CA PHE A 106 22.25 -1.27 2.47
C PHE A 106 22.43 -2.26 3.63
N ASP A 107 22.98 -1.82 4.75
CA ASP A 107 23.20 -2.65 5.94
C ASP A 107 21.88 -3.15 6.56
N GLY A 108 21.39 -4.30 6.11
CA GLY A 108 20.15 -4.90 6.57
C GLY A 108 18.86 -4.38 5.90
N TRP A 109 18.95 -3.67 4.75
CA TRP A 109 17.80 -3.26 3.95
C TRP A 109 18.03 -3.48 2.43
N PRO A 110 16.97 -3.82 1.67
CA PRO A 110 17.06 -3.95 0.23
C PRO A 110 17.12 -2.57 -0.45
N GLY A 111 17.35 -2.56 -1.76
CA GLY A 111 17.36 -1.33 -2.55
C GLY A 111 16.01 -0.62 -2.58
N MET A 112 15.96 0.58 -3.17
CA MET A 112 14.70 1.29 -3.37
C MET A 112 13.85 0.57 -4.42
N VAL A 113 12.53 0.67 -4.27
CA VAL A 113 11.55 0.07 -5.19
C VAL A 113 10.61 1.16 -5.70
N GLU A 114 10.32 1.11 -7.00
CA GLU A 114 9.54 2.14 -7.70
C GLU A 114 8.53 1.48 -8.64
N VAL A 115 7.37 2.13 -8.78
CA VAL A 115 6.35 1.84 -9.79
C VAL A 115 5.81 3.17 -10.33
N GLY A 116 5.36 3.17 -11.59
CA GLY A 116 4.77 4.33 -12.23
C GLY A 116 3.83 3.91 -13.35
N GLY A 117 2.88 4.77 -13.71
CA GLY A 117 1.93 4.50 -14.79
C GLY A 117 0.72 5.44 -14.76
N CYS A 118 -0.35 5.01 -15.42
CA CYS A 118 -1.55 5.82 -15.65
C CYS A 118 -2.79 5.12 -15.09
N PHE A 119 -3.48 5.75 -14.15
CA PHE A 119 -4.79 5.26 -13.70
C PHE A 119 -5.87 5.69 -14.69
N PRO A 120 -6.68 4.76 -15.23
CA PRO A 120 -7.85 5.13 -15.99
C PRO A 120 -8.83 5.89 -15.08
N ARG A 121 -9.37 6.99 -15.60
CA ARG A 121 -10.46 7.71 -14.95
C ARG A 121 -11.68 6.80 -14.93
N THR A 122 -12.29 6.66 -13.76
CA THR A 122 -13.63 6.06 -13.65
C THR A 122 -14.61 7.06 -14.26
N VAL A 123 -15.21 6.69 -15.38
CA VAL A 123 -16.41 7.34 -15.89
C VAL A 123 -17.54 6.60 -15.21
N ASP A 124 -18.36 7.30 -14.42
CA ASP A 124 -19.60 6.70 -13.93
C ASP A 124 -20.45 6.40 -15.16
N ASP A 125 -20.74 5.12 -15.44
CA ASP A 125 -21.77 4.73 -16.42
C ASP A 125 -23.13 5.12 -15.80
N THR A 126 -23.50 6.40 -15.92
CA THR A 126 -24.87 6.87 -15.69
C THR A 126 -25.72 6.69 -16.94
#